data_AF-A0A351KZ96-F1
#
_entry.id   AF-A0A351KZ96-F1
#
_cell.length_a   1.000
_cell.length_b   1.000
_cell.length_c   1.000
_cell.angle_alpha   90.00
_cell.angle_beta   90.00
_cell.angle_gamma   90.00
#
_symmetry.space_group_name_H-M   'P 1'
#
loop_
_entity.id
_entity.type
_entity.pdbx_description
1 polymer ?
#
loop_
_entity_poly.entity_id
_entity_poly.type
_entity_poly.pdbx_seq_one_letter_code
_entity_poly.pdbx_strand_id
1 'polypeptide(L)'
;MFHRTKNLLLISILAVSLTACTEGSQTKGDASTSANSSPAATPVKASATKTEPANTKTIPGVKNASEVKFKSPSDPSKTGFFDTINDSIGPKHKVAKTGTVKIAGWAFLPGKNKTPERVIITLADNKTVVAVAEVKLPRPDVAKALNNPAYKSSGWDVTINASALPPGKSILKAWAYDSATKEATPLGGTHEIVVE
;
A
#
# COMPACT_ATOMS: atom_id res chain seq x y z
N MET A 1 19.45 -15.20 39.77
CA MET A 1 20.76 -14.53 39.64
C MET A 1 20.53 -13.22 38.89
N PHE A 2 20.31 -12.13 39.63
CA PHE A 2 20.05 -10.81 39.07
C PHE A 2 21.36 -10.15 38.65
N HIS A 3 21.46 -9.68 37.41
CA HIS A 3 22.53 -8.77 36.99
C HIS A 3 21.91 -7.44 36.53
N ARG A 4 22.10 -6.43 37.38
CA ARG A 4 21.96 -5.00 37.10
C ARG A 4 23.24 -4.51 36.44
N THR A 5 23.15 -3.80 35.32
CA THR A 5 24.19 -2.90 34.82
C THR A 5 23.50 -1.77 34.05
N LYS A 6 23.23 -0.66 34.73
CA LYS A 6 24.00 0.62 34.73
C LYS A 6 23.84 1.44 33.45
N ASN A 7 22.97 2.45 33.57
CA ASN A 7 22.88 3.64 32.73
C ASN A 7 24.24 4.28 32.47
N LEU A 8 24.46 4.72 31.22
CA LEU A 8 25.36 5.81 30.92
C LEU A 8 24.70 6.73 29.89
N LEU A 9 24.18 7.87 30.37
CA LEU A 9 23.81 9.01 29.52
C LEU A 9 25.11 9.64 29.01
N LEU A 10 25.23 9.82 27.70
CA LEU A 10 26.17 10.74 27.09
C LEU A 10 25.37 11.82 26.36
N ILE A 11 25.29 12.98 27.00
CA ILE A 11 24.75 14.22 26.47
C ILE A 11 25.92 14.90 25.74
N SER A 12 25.87 14.95 24.40
CA SER A 12 26.76 15.82 23.62
C SER A 12 25.94 17.00 23.09
N ILE A 13 26.11 18.14 23.76
CA ILE A 13 25.68 19.46 23.30
C ILE A 13 26.71 19.92 22.26
N LEU A 14 26.32 20.08 21.00
CA LEU A 14 27.07 20.93 20.07
C LEU A 14 26.40 22.29 19.99
N ALA A 15 27.14 23.30 20.41
CA ALA A 15 26.76 24.70 20.38
C ALA A 15 26.89 25.30 18.98
N VAL A 16 26.11 26.37 18.83
CA VAL A 16 25.81 27.21 17.67
C VAL A 16 27.05 27.92 17.11
N SER A 17 27.10 28.10 15.79
CA SER A 17 27.77 29.24 15.17
C SER A 17 26.86 29.86 14.10
N LEU A 18 26.36 31.08 14.38
CA LEU A 18 25.79 31.97 13.38
C LEU A 18 26.96 32.71 12.72
N THR A 19 27.20 32.45 11.45
CA THR A 19 28.01 33.34 10.60
C THR A 19 27.08 34.26 9.83
N ALA A 20 27.01 35.52 10.28
CA ALA A 20 26.53 36.64 9.51
C ALA A 20 27.73 37.31 8.83
N CYS A 21 27.69 37.47 7.51
CA CYS A 21 28.51 38.46 6.79
C CYS A 21 27.64 39.18 5.77
N THR A 22 27.70 40.50 5.87
CA THR A 22 26.97 41.55 5.15
C THR A 22 27.56 41.84 3.77
N GLU A 23 26.77 42.57 2.98
CA GLU A 23 26.90 42.95 1.56
C GLU A 23 28.25 43.45 1.02
N GLY A 24 28.43 43.19 -0.28
CA GLY A 24 29.29 43.95 -1.19
C GLY A 24 28.83 43.76 -2.64
N SER A 25 28.21 44.79 -3.23
CA SER A 25 27.86 44.89 -4.66
C SER A 25 29.09 45.17 -5.52
N GLN A 26 29.17 44.63 -6.74
CA GLN A 26 29.26 45.40 -8.00
C GLN A 26 29.27 44.53 -9.27
N THR A 27 28.76 45.16 -10.31
CA THR A 27 28.26 44.77 -11.64
C THR A 27 29.32 44.45 -12.71
N LYS A 28 29.04 43.44 -13.56
CA LYS A 28 29.19 43.40 -15.05
C LYS A 28 28.83 41.97 -15.48
N GLY A 29 27.83 41.69 -16.30
CA GLY A 29 27.51 42.32 -17.58
C GLY A 29 28.04 41.41 -18.69
N ASP A 30 27.27 40.39 -19.07
CA ASP A 30 27.18 39.97 -20.47
C ASP A 30 25.91 39.16 -20.73
N ALA A 31 25.18 39.61 -21.75
CA ALA A 31 23.93 39.07 -22.20
C ALA A 31 24.20 37.88 -23.14
N SER A 32 23.49 36.78 -22.91
CA SER A 32 23.07 35.91 -24.01
C SER A 32 21.68 35.37 -23.70
N THR A 33 20.73 36.01 -24.38
CA THR A 33 19.36 35.58 -24.61
C THR A 33 19.30 34.12 -25.09
N SER A 34 18.55 33.29 -24.37
CA SER A 34 17.82 32.19 -25.01
C SER A 34 16.44 32.07 -24.38
N ALA A 35 15.46 32.10 -25.27
CA ALA A 35 14.07 32.36 -25.01
C ALA A 35 13.43 31.31 -24.10
N ASN A 36 12.69 31.84 -23.13
CA ASN A 36 11.70 31.17 -22.33
C ASN A 36 10.52 30.73 -23.22
N SER A 37 10.43 29.44 -23.50
CA SER A 37 9.22 28.81 -24.03
C SER A 37 8.61 27.96 -22.94
N SER A 38 7.75 28.60 -22.15
CA SER A 38 6.80 27.94 -21.24
C SER A 38 5.73 27.25 -22.08
N PRO A 39 5.54 25.93 -21.98
CA PRO A 39 4.26 25.33 -22.30
C PRO A 39 3.44 25.41 -21.02
N ALA A 40 2.32 26.15 -21.10
CA ALA A 40 1.25 26.10 -20.12
C ALA A 40 0.96 24.64 -19.76
N ALA A 41 1.29 24.24 -18.54
CA ALA A 41 0.77 23.00 -17.97
C ALA A 41 -0.72 23.24 -17.70
N THR A 42 -1.52 22.80 -18.66
CA THR A 42 -2.94 22.51 -18.52
C THR A 42 -3.20 21.89 -17.14
N PRO A 43 -4.25 22.30 -16.40
CA PRO A 43 -4.62 21.59 -15.19
C PRO A 43 -5.01 20.17 -15.61
N VAL A 44 -4.16 19.20 -15.29
CA VAL A 44 -4.49 17.78 -15.41
C VAL A 44 -5.61 17.53 -14.42
N LYS A 45 -6.84 17.63 -14.94
CA LYS A 45 -8.05 17.12 -14.33
C LYS A 45 -7.74 15.70 -13.87
N ALA A 46 -7.55 15.52 -12.56
CA ALA A 46 -7.44 14.21 -11.94
C ALA A 46 -8.68 13.43 -12.38
N SER A 47 -8.47 12.50 -13.30
CA SER A 47 -9.50 11.59 -13.77
C SER A 47 -9.81 10.68 -12.59
N ALA A 48 -10.75 11.11 -11.76
CA ALA A 48 -11.42 10.25 -10.82
C ALA A 48 -12.16 9.20 -11.63
N THR A 49 -11.46 8.12 -11.99
CA THR A 49 -12.09 6.90 -12.47
C THR A 49 -13.03 6.47 -11.36
N LYS A 50 -14.33 6.64 -11.60
CA LYS A 50 -15.39 6.10 -10.75
C LYS A 50 -15.22 4.59 -10.75
N THR A 51 -14.52 4.06 -9.74
CA THR A 51 -14.39 2.62 -9.52
C THR A 51 -15.77 2.09 -9.16
N GLU A 52 -16.46 1.49 -10.13
CA GLU A 52 -17.61 0.64 -9.86
C GLU A 52 -17.20 -0.45 -8.86
N PRO A 53 -18.04 -0.82 -7.89
CA PRO A 53 -17.74 -1.89 -6.96
C PRO A 53 -17.47 -3.19 -7.73
N ALA A 54 -16.19 -3.57 -7.87
CA ALA A 54 -15.81 -4.78 -8.56
C ALA A 54 -16.10 -5.98 -7.66
N ASN A 55 -17.22 -6.64 -7.90
CA ASN A 55 -17.57 -7.91 -7.25
C ASN A 55 -16.88 -9.11 -7.92
N THR A 56 -15.74 -8.92 -8.59
CA THR A 56 -15.05 -10.00 -9.30
C THR A 56 -14.33 -10.89 -8.28
N LYS A 57 -15.00 -11.94 -7.83
CA LYS A 57 -14.41 -13.03 -7.02
C LYS A 57 -13.59 -14.02 -7.86
N THR A 58 -13.48 -13.80 -9.17
CA THR A 58 -12.76 -14.69 -10.08
C THR A 58 -11.25 -14.60 -9.84
N ILE A 59 -10.64 -15.73 -9.48
CA ILE A 59 -9.20 -15.86 -9.29
C ILE A 59 -8.61 -16.51 -10.55
N PRO A 60 -7.65 -15.86 -11.26
CA PRO A 60 -7.05 -16.43 -12.46
C PRO A 60 -6.41 -17.80 -12.22
N GLY A 61 -6.61 -18.75 -13.13
CA GLY A 61 -5.95 -20.07 -13.07
C GLY A 61 -6.59 -21.10 -12.13
N VAL A 62 -7.70 -20.78 -11.46
CA VAL A 62 -8.48 -21.71 -10.63
C VAL A 62 -9.97 -21.62 -10.93
N LYS A 63 -10.70 -22.74 -10.79
CA LYS A 63 -12.16 -22.75 -10.90
C LYS A 63 -12.82 -22.46 -9.55
N ASN A 64 -12.19 -22.91 -8.46
CA ASN A 64 -12.68 -22.73 -7.09
C ASN A 64 -11.58 -22.20 -6.16
N ALA A 65 -11.98 -21.47 -5.12
CA ALA A 65 -11.06 -20.95 -4.10
C ALA A 65 -10.30 -22.04 -3.34
N SER A 66 -10.85 -23.26 -3.26
CA SER A 66 -10.20 -24.43 -2.64
C SER A 66 -8.95 -24.91 -3.39
N GLU A 67 -8.77 -24.53 -4.66
CA GLU A 67 -7.55 -24.83 -5.43
C GLU A 67 -6.39 -23.90 -5.08
N VAL A 68 -6.64 -22.81 -4.35
CA VAL A 68 -5.62 -21.85 -3.96
C VAL A 68 -4.83 -22.38 -2.77
N LYS A 69 -3.51 -22.43 -2.91
CA LYS A 69 -2.56 -22.85 -1.88
C LYS A 69 -2.20 -21.67 -0.99
N PHE A 70 -3.00 -21.42 0.04
CA PHE A 70 -2.70 -20.37 1.00
C PHE A 70 -1.51 -20.75 1.89
N LYS A 71 -0.47 -19.92 1.87
CA LYS A 71 0.76 -20.07 2.66
C LYS A 71 0.62 -19.42 4.04
N SER A 72 1.49 -19.81 4.96
CA SER A 72 1.58 -19.20 6.30
C SER A 72 3.05 -18.90 6.63
N PRO A 73 3.65 -17.86 6.02
CA PRO A 73 5.01 -17.43 6.34
C PRO A 73 5.10 -16.93 7.77
N SER A 74 6.31 -16.95 8.33
CA SER A 74 6.59 -16.43 9.69
C SER A 74 6.43 -14.92 9.81
N ASP A 75 6.62 -14.19 8.70
CA ASP A 75 6.48 -12.74 8.64
C ASP A 75 5.75 -12.31 7.35
N PRO A 76 4.43 -12.02 7.43
CA PRO A 76 3.64 -11.64 6.26
C PRO A 76 3.98 -10.23 5.75
N SER A 77 4.58 -9.36 6.57
CA SER A 77 4.94 -7.99 6.18
C SER A 77 5.99 -7.94 5.07
N LYS A 78 6.75 -9.03 4.89
CA LYS A 78 7.72 -9.18 3.80
C LYS A 78 7.11 -9.36 2.42
N THR A 79 5.79 -9.51 2.31
CA THR A 79 5.10 -9.75 1.03
C THR A 79 4.34 -8.50 0.56
N GLY A 80 4.00 -7.61 1.47
CA GLY A 80 3.09 -6.51 1.22
C GLY A 80 2.38 -6.08 2.49
N PHE A 81 1.50 -5.09 2.34
CA PHE A 81 0.68 -4.61 3.44
C PHE A 81 -0.73 -4.28 2.96
N PHE A 82 -1.71 -4.67 3.78
CA PHE A 82 -3.09 -4.20 3.71
C PHE A 82 -3.15 -2.89 4.50
N ASP A 83 -3.13 -1.77 3.77
CA ASP A 83 -2.91 -0.44 4.35
C ASP A 83 -4.19 0.16 4.94
N THR A 84 -5.29 0.17 4.17
CA THR A 84 -6.46 1.00 4.52
C THR A 84 -7.79 0.35 4.16
N ILE A 85 -8.80 0.68 4.97
CA ILE A 85 -10.21 0.62 4.59
C ILE A 85 -10.79 2.03 4.61
N ASN A 86 -11.50 2.41 3.54
CA ASN A 86 -12.10 3.73 3.36
C ASN A 86 -11.10 4.86 3.66
N ASP A 87 -9.88 4.71 3.14
CA ASP A 87 -8.74 5.63 3.31
C ASP A 87 -8.27 5.82 4.77
N SER A 88 -8.75 5.00 5.69
CA SER A 88 -8.34 4.97 7.11
C SER A 88 -7.40 3.80 7.38
N ILE A 89 -6.28 4.09 8.06
CA ILE A 89 -5.27 3.13 8.52
C ILE A 89 -5.66 2.40 9.82
N GLY A 90 -6.77 2.79 10.45
CA GLY A 90 -7.20 2.19 11.72
C GLY A 90 -7.44 0.68 11.59
N PRO A 91 -7.27 -0.11 12.67
CA PRO A 91 -7.50 -1.55 12.61
C PRO A 91 -8.99 -1.92 12.63
N LYS A 92 -9.90 -0.97 12.92
CA LYS A 92 -11.33 -1.20 13.07
C LYS A 92 -12.14 -0.19 12.28
N HIS A 93 -13.15 -0.68 11.58
CA HIS A 93 -14.00 0.12 10.68
C HIS A 93 -15.47 -0.22 10.89
N LYS A 94 -16.33 0.79 10.82
CA LYS A 94 -17.78 0.62 10.80
C LYS A 94 -18.31 1.02 9.43
N VAL A 95 -19.20 0.21 8.87
CA VAL A 95 -19.81 0.48 7.57
C VAL A 95 -21.30 0.15 7.61
N ALA A 96 -22.12 0.96 6.95
CA ALA A 96 -23.53 0.62 6.74
C ALA A 96 -23.63 -0.56 5.76
N LYS A 97 -24.58 -1.48 5.98
CA LYS A 97 -24.83 -2.64 5.11
C LYS A 97 -25.10 -2.28 3.64
N THR A 98 -25.66 -1.10 3.38
CA THR A 98 -25.93 -0.59 2.03
C THR A 98 -24.77 0.23 1.44
N GLY A 99 -23.71 0.45 2.21
CA GLY A 99 -22.54 1.22 1.80
C GLY A 99 -21.54 0.44 0.96
N THR A 100 -20.44 1.10 0.64
CA THR A 100 -19.28 0.51 -0.03
C THR A 100 -18.06 0.51 0.89
N VAL A 101 -17.13 -0.40 0.60
CA VAL A 101 -15.88 -0.57 1.32
C VAL A 101 -14.75 -0.51 0.30
N LYS A 102 -13.96 0.57 0.34
CA LYS A 102 -12.72 0.71 -0.43
C LYS A 102 -11.58 0.10 0.38
N ILE A 103 -10.88 -0.85 -0.20
CA ILE A 103 -9.80 -1.61 0.40
C ILE A 103 -8.55 -1.36 -0.42
N ALA A 104 -7.41 -1.03 0.21
CA ALA A 104 -6.19 -0.74 -0.52
C ALA A 104 -4.92 -1.17 0.22
N GLY A 105 -3.84 -1.31 -0.55
CA GLY A 105 -2.52 -1.62 -0.03
C GLY A 105 -1.46 -1.72 -1.13
N TRP A 106 -0.40 -2.45 -0.83
CA TRP A 106 0.65 -2.81 -1.79
C TRP A 106 1.09 -4.26 -1.60
N ALA A 107 1.62 -4.87 -2.66
CA ALA A 107 2.08 -6.25 -2.63
C ALA A 107 3.21 -6.50 -3.65
N PHE A 108 4.08 -7.45 -3.32
CA PHE A 108 5.04 -8.07 -4.23
C PHE A 108 5.18 -9.56 -3.93
N LEU A 109 5.91 -10.28 -4.79
CA LEU A 109 6.21 -11.70 -4.60
C LEU A 109 7.67 -11.84 -4.11
N PRO A 110 7.89 -12.17 -2.83
CA PRO A 110 9.22 -12.37 -2.28
C PRO A 110 10.01 -13.41 -3.10
N GLY A 111 11.28 -13.13 -3.35
CA GLY A 111 12.16 -14.03 -4.11
C GLY A 111 11.93 -14.07 -5.62
N LYS A 112 10.92 -13.37 -6.16
CA LYS A 112 10.63 -13.34 -7.60
C LYS A 112 10.90 -12.00 -8.27
N ASN A 113 11.31 -10.98 -7.50
CA ASN A 113 11.60 -9.64 -8.00
C ASN A 113 10.48 -9.03 -8.89
N LYS A 114 9.22 -9.27 -8.52
CA LYS A 114 8.03 -8.79 -9.28
C LYS A 114 6.83 -8.56 -8.37
N THR A 115 5.84 -7.84 -8.87
CA THR A 115 4.52 -7.72 -8.24
C THR A 115 3.66 -8.96 -8.54
N PRO A 116 2.72 -9.36 -7.66
CA PRO A 116 1.70 -10.32 -8.04
C PRO A 116 0.76 -9.68 -9.07
N GLU A 117 0.06 -10.49 -9.86
CA GLU A 117 -0.97 -9.98 -10.80
C GLU A 117 -2.24 -9.57 -10.06
N ARG A 118 -2.51 -10.23 -8.92
CA ARG A 118 -3.73 -10.08 -8.14
C ARG A 118 -3.45 -10.11 -6.64
N VAL A 119 -4.32 -9.46 -5.88
CA VAL A 119 -4.46 -9.65 -4.43
C VAL A 119 -5.83 -10.24 -4.14
N ILE A 120 -5.87 -11.30 -3.34
CA ILE A 120 -7.12 -11.92 -2.88
C ILE A 120 -7.48 -11.32 -1.53
N ILE A 121 -8.74 -10.96 -1.35
CA ILE A 121 -9.28 -10.47 -0.08
C ILE A 121 -10.20 -11.55 0.49
N THR A 122 -9.98 -11.95 1.75
CA THR A 122 -10.75 -13.00 2.42
C THR A 122 -11.32 -12.56 3.76
N LEU A 123 -12.40 -13.23 4.18
CA LEU A 123 -12.84 -13.24 5.57
C LEU A 123 -12.00 -14.23 6.39
N ALA A 124 -11.47 -13.78 7.52
CA ALA A 124 -10.85 -14.55 8.59
C ALA A 124 -9.97 -15.73 8.12
N ASP A 125 -9.95 -16.83 8.88
CA ASP A 125 -9.13 -18.02 8.60
C ASP A 125 -9.82 -19.04 7.69
N ASN A 126 -11.15 -18.94 7.53
CA ASN A 126 -11.90 -19.81 6.61
C ASN A 126 -11.63 -19.48 5.13
N LYS A 127 -10.84 -18.41 4.85
CA LYS A 127 -10.36 -18.00 3.52
C LYS A 127 -11.50 -17.78 2.53
N THR A 128 -12.68 -17.39 3.02
CA THR A 128 -13.82 -17.06 2.15
C THR A 128 -13.48 -15.83 1.32
N VAL A 129 -13.39 -15.99 0.01
CA VAL A 129 -13.04 -14.90 -0.91
C VAL A 129 -14.20 -13.91 -1.02
N VAL A 130 -13.91 -12.65 -0.75
CA VAL A 130 -14.86 -11.53 -0.88
C VAL A 130 -14.54 -10.63 -2.06
N ALA A 131 -13.27 -10.55 -2.46
CA ALA A 131 -12.85 -9.80 -3.65
C ALA A 131 -11.48 -10.27 -4.16
N VAL A 132 -11.20 -9.89 -5.42
CA VAL A 132 -9.88 -10.00 -6.03
C VAL A 132 -9.54 -8.65 -6.65
N ALA A 133 -8.43 -8.06 -6.20
CA ALA A 133 -7.93 -6.77 -6.68
C ALA A 133 -6.84 -6.98 -7.74
N GLU A 134 -6.77 -6.09 -8.72
CA GLU A 134 -5.65 -6.01 -9.65
C GLU A 134 -4.51 -5.18 -9.06
N VAL A 135 -3.28 -5.65 -9.23
CA VAL A 135 -2.07 -4.94 -8.77
C VAL A 135 -1.45 -4.20 -9.95
N LYS A 136 -1.68 -2.89 -10.00
CA LYS A 136 -1.19 -2.02 -11.07
C LYS A 136 -1.03 -0.55 -10.68
N LEU A 137 -1.43 -0.19 -9.45
CA LEU A 137 -1.40 1.21 -9.04
C LEU A 137 0.03 1.66 -8.74
N PRO A 138 0.37 2.91 -9.11
CA PRO A 138 1.72 3.43 -8.91
C PRO A 138 2.03 3.60 -7.42
N ARG A 139 3.19 3.08 -7.01
CA ARG A 139 3.80 3.18 -5.68
C ARG A 139 5.31 3.43 -5.80
N PRO A 140 5.73 4.59 -6.34
CA PRO A 140 7.15 4.95 -6.42
C PRO A 140 7.80 5.07 -5.04
N ASP A 141 7.02 5.39 -4.01
CA ASP A 141 7.41 5.37 -2.59
C ASP A 141 7.88 3.97 -2.16
N VAL A 142 7.13 2.93 -2.50
CA VAL A 142 7.48 1.53 -2.16
C VAL A 142 8.72 1.09 -2.93
N ALA A 143 8.79 1.39 -4.23
CA ALA A 143 9.97 1.09 -5.04
C ALA A 143 11.25 1.75 -4.49
N LYS A 144 11.14 3.00 -4.03
CA LYS A 144 12.25 3.74 -3.41
C LYS A 144 12.63 3.14 -2.06
N ALA A 145 11.65 2.89 -1.18
CA ALA A 145 11.89 2.36 0.16
C ALA A 145 12.54 0.98 0.16
N LEU A 146 12.21 0.15 -0.84
CA LEU A 146 12.75 -1.21 -0.99
C LEU A 146 13.89 -1.30 -2.01
N ASN A 147 14.34 -0.16 -2.54
CA ASN A 147 15.38 -0.05 -3.57
C ASN A 147 15.17 -1.02 -4.75
N ASN A 148 13.93 -1.10 -5.25
CA ASN A 148 13.56 -2.05 -6.28
C ASN A 148 12.58 -1.45 -7.29
N PRO A 149 13.03 -1.16 -8.54
CA PRO A 149 12.18 -0.54 -9.55
C PRO A 149 11.05 -1.46 -10.04
N ALA A 150 11.14 -2.78 -9.84
CA ALA A 150 10.05 -3.70 -10.18
C ALA A 150 8.80 -3.47 -9.32
N TYR A 151 8.91 -2.76 -8.19
CA TYR A 151 7.81 -2.50 -7.26
C TYR A 151 7.08 -1.18 -7.50
N LYS A 152 7.38 -0.48 -8.60
CA LYS A 152 6.76 0.81 -8.95
C LYS A 152 5.25 0.73 -9.15
N SER A 153 4.71 -0.43 -9.51
CA SER A 153 3.28 -0.65 -9.73
C SER A 153 2.73 -1.69 -8.75
N SER A 154 3.22 -1.69 -7.51
CA SER A 154 2.86 -2.65 -6.47
C SER A 154 1.54 -2.34 -5.75
N GLY A 155 0.95 -1.17 -6.01
CA GLY A 155 -0.29 -0.76 -5.37
C GLY A 155 -1.50 -1.49 -5.92
N TRP A 156 -2.48 -1.70 -5.05
CA TRP A 156 -3.77 -2.29 -5.39
C TRP A 156 -4.87 -1.61 -4.60
N ASP A 157 -6.05 -1.55 -5.20
CA ASP A 157 -7.28 -1.22 -4.50
C ASP A 157 -8.45 -2.04 -5.07
N VAL A 158 -9.51 -2.15 -4.28
CA VAL A 158 -10.78 -2.70 -4.72
C VAL A 158 -11.90 -2.08 -3.90
N THR A 159 -13.03 -1.80 -4.55
CA THR A 159 -14.26 -1.38 -3.87
C THR A 159 -15.25 -2.53 -3.90
N ILE A 160 -15.81 -2.89 -2.75
CA ILE A 160 -16.88 -3.90 -2.63
C ILE A 160 -18.13 -3.28 -2.02
N ASN A 161 -19.29 -3.87 -2.31
CA ASN A 161 -20.50 -3.56 -1.55
C ASN A 161 -20.41 -4.18 -0.16
N ALA A 162 -20.72 -3.43 0.89
CA ALA A 162 -20.74 -3.94 2.26
C ALA A 162 -21.75 -5.09 2.44
N SER A 163 -22.79 -5.15 1.60
CA SER A 163 -23.76 -6.25 1.55
C SER A 163 -23.16 -7.60 1.18
N ALA A 164 -21.96 -7.64 0.58
CA ALA A 164 -21.21 -8.87 0.32
C ALA A 164 -20.48 -9.42 1.55
N LEU A 165 -20.45 -8.66 2.65
CA LEU A 165 -19.86 -9.05 3.93
C LEU A 165 -20.96 -9.52 4.91
N PRO A 166 -20.65 -10.44 5.83
CA PRO A 166 -21.59 -10.83 6.88
C PRO A 166 -21.95 -9.62 7.77
N PRO A 167 -23.19 -9.53 8.28
CA PRO A 167 -23.56 -8.54 9.28
C PRO A 167 -22.75 -8.75 10.57
N GLY A 168 -22.48 -7.66 11.29
CA GLY A 168 -21.66 -7.69 12.50
C GLY A 168 -20.15 -7.70 12.21
N LYS A 169 -19.38 -8.26 13.14
CA LYS A 169 -17.90 -8.21 13.10
C LYS A 169 -17.31 -9.26 12.15
N SER A 170 -16.38 -8.84 11.32
CA SER A 170 -15.57 -9.70 10.46
C SER A 170 -14.12 -9.21 10.43
N ILE A 171 -13.15 -10.12 10.25
CA ILE A 171 -11.75 -9.76 10.00
C ILE A 171 -11.47 -9.95 8.51
N LEU A 172 -10.95 -8.91 7.86
CA LEU A 172 -10.45 -8.97 6.50
C LEU A 172 -8.94 -9.21 6.48
N LYS A 173 -8.52 -10.11 5.60
CA LYS A 173 -7.11 -10.41 5.29
C LYS A 173 -6.87 -10.26 3.79
N ALA A 174 -5.65 -9.90 3.43
CA ALA A 174 -5.22 -9.79 2.04
C ALA A 174 -4.06 -10.74 1.74
N TRP A 175 -3.98 -11.22 0.49
CA TRP A 175 -2.98 -12.19 0.06
C TRP A 175 -2.43 -11.85 -1.32
N ALA A 176 -1.11 -11.77 -1.47
CA ALA A 176 -0.46 -11.73 -2.77
C ALA A 176 -0.65 -13.07 -3.48
N TYR A 177 -1.23 -13.06 -4.67
CA TYR A 177 -1.52 -14.27 -5.44
C TYR A 177 -0.58 -14.44 -6.63
N ASP A 178 0.02 -15.62 -6.71
CA ASP A 178 0.83 -16.05 -7.84
C ASP A 178 0.04 -17.09 -8.65
N SER A 179 -0.48 -16.67 -9.81
CA SER A 179 -1.31 -17.48 -10.70
C SER A 179 -0.56 -18.70 -11.29
N ALA A 180 0.75 -18.57 -11.53
CA ALA A 180 1.58 -19.64 -12.07
C ALA A 180 1.74 -20.83 -11.10
N THR A 181 1.80 -20.54 -9.80
CA THR A 181 1.95 -21.57 -8.74
C THR A 181 0.66 -21.87 -7.99
N LYS A 182 -0.37 -21.04 -8.21
CA LYS A 182 -1.65 -21.00 -7.48
C LYS A 182 -1.48 -20.74 -5.98
N GLU A 183 -0.39 -20.07 -5.60
CA GLU A 183 -0.05 -19.80 -4.21
C GLU A 183 -0.54 -18.42 -3.78
N ALA A 184 -1.09 -18.33 -2.57
CA ALA A 184 -1.51 -17.08 -1.96
C ALA A 184 -0.69 -16.86 -0.68
N THR A 185 0.10 -15.80 -0.63
CA THR A 185 0.95 -15.46 0.52
C THR A 185 0.35 -14.26 1.25
N PRO A 186 0.16 -14.33 2.59
CA PRO A 186 -0.51 -13.25 3.33
C PRO A 186 0.31 -11.97 3.30
N LEU A 187 -0.41 -10.85 3.26
CA LEU A 187 0.14 -9.52 3.47
C LEU A 187 0.15 -9.19 4.97
N GLY A 188 1.03 -8.27 5.37
CA GLY A 188 0.95 -7.64 6.69
C GLY A 188 -0.34 -6.84 6.84
N GLY A 189 -0.77 -6.65 8.08
CA GLY A 189 -2.00 -5.92 8.39
C GLY A 189 -3.26 -6.79 8.26
N THR A 190 -4.21 -6.53 9.16
CA THR A 190 -5.58 -7.05 9.10
C THR A 190 -6.50 -5.95 9.59
N HIS A 191 -7.75 -5.97 9.12
CA HIS A 191 -8.74 -4.99 9.53
C HIS A 191 -10.01 -5.68 10.00
N GLU A 192 -10.49 -5.29 11.17
CA GLU A 192 -11.84 -5.60 11.65
C GLU A 192 -12.82 -4.64 10.96
N ILE A 193 -13.90 -5.20 10.42
CA ILE A 193 -15.01 -4.45 9.85
C ILE A 193 -16.29 -4.86 10.58
N VAL A 194 -17.09 -3.87 10.96
CA VAL A 194 -18.40 -4.05 11.57
C VAL A 194 -19.44 -3.53 10.58
N VAL A 195 -20.26 -4.45 10.06
CA VAL A 195 -21.37 -4.12 9.16
C VAL A 195 -22.64 -3.95 9.99
N GLU A 196 -23.18 -2.74 9.99
CA GLU A 196 -24.39 -2.32 10.73
C GLU A 196 -25.59 -2.08 9.79
#